data_AF-A0A529FBA9-F1
#
_entry.id   AF-A0A529FBA9-F1
#
_cell.length_a   1.000
_cell.length_b   1.000
_cell.length_c   1.000
_cell.angle_alpha   90.00
_cell.angle_beta   90.00
_cell.angle_gamma   90.00
#
_symmetry.space_group_name_H-M   'P 1'
#
loop_
_entity.id
_entity.type
_entity.pdbx_description
1 polymer ?
#
loop_
_entity_poly.entity_id
_entity_poly.type
_entity_poly.pdbx_seq_one_letter_code
_entity_poly.pdbx_strand_id
1 'polypeptide(L)'
;VEADLVAHSGPTARGSFIQTLCLTDIASGWTECAPLLVREQKLLSEVLTELRRFLPFQLLGFDTDNDSVFLNETIRDYCLDAGIEFTRCRPYRKNDQ
;
A
#
# COMPACT_ATOMS: atom_id res chain seq x y z
N VAL A 1 -2.33 2.03 -9.52
CA VAL A 1 -3.19 1.65 -8.39
C VAL A 1 -2.96 2.61 -7.25
N GLU A 2 -4.00 2.91 -6.48
CA GLU A 2 -3.93 3.59 -5.19
C GLU A 2 -3.87 2.54 -4.07
N ALA A 3 -3.03 2.79 -3.06
CA ALA A 3 -2.81 1.89 -1.95
C ALA A 3 -3.15 2.53 -0.60
N ASP A 4 -3.86 1.78 0.23
CA ASP A 4 -4.24 2.20 1.59
C ASP A 4 -4.01 1.08 2.61
N LEU A 5 -3.84 1.46 3.88
CA LEU A 5 -3.70 0.54 5.00
C LEU A 5 -4.80 0.73 6.06
N VAL A 6 -5.56 -0.34 6.26
CA VAL A 6 -6.57 -0.40 7.32
C VAL A 6 -6.01 -1.12 8.53
N ALA A 7 -5.85 -0.41 9.66
CA ALA A 7 -5.36 -0.98 10.92
C ALA A 7 -6.46 -1.68 11.72
N HIS A 8 -6.24 -2.96 12.07
CA HIS A 8 -7.14 -3.75 12.92
C HIS A 8 -6.68 -3.73 14.39
N SER A 9 -6.46 -2.53 14.94
CA SER A 9 -5.93 -2.33 16.30
C SER A 9 -7.01 -2.14 17.39
N GLY A 10 -8.29 -2.09 16.99
CA GLY A 10 -9.34 -1.61 17.88
C GLY A 10 -9.06 -0.19 18.37
N PRO A 11 -9.44 0.19 19.61
CA PRO A 11 -9.35 1.56 20.10
C PRO A 11 -7.92 2.04 20.42
N THR A 12 -6.90 1.19 20.28
CA THR A 12 -5.52 1.53 20.68
C THR A 12 -4.51 0.99 19.68
N ALA A 13 -3.79 1.87 19.00
CA ALA A 13 -2.74 1.50 18.05
C ALA A 13 -1.38 1.15 18.73
N ARG A 14 -1.42 0.46 19.88
CA ARG A 14 -0.21 0.10 20.65
C ARG A 14 0.09 -1.40 20.50
N GLY A 15 1.31 -1.72 20.12
CA GLY A 15 1.77 -3.09 19.92
C GLY A 15 1.62 -3.54 18.46
N SER A 16 1.74 -4.85 18.24
CA SER A 16 1.57 -5.46 16.92
C SER A 16 0.11 -5.79 16.66
N PHE A 17 -0.39 -5.38 15.50
CA PHE A 17 -1.74 -5.67 15.05
C PHE A 17 -1.72 -5.91 13.54
N ILE A 18 -2.73 -6.65 13.07
CA ILE A 18 -2.91 -6.92 11.65
C ILE A 18 -3.34 -5.63 10.96
N GLN A 19 -2.84 -5.39 9.76
CA GLN A 19 -3.33 -4.37 8.86
C GLN A 19 -3.79 -5.03 7.56
N THR A 20 -4.74 -4.44 6.85
CA THR A 20 -5.06 -4.85 5.48
C THR A 20 -4.46 -3.84 4.52
N LEU A 21 -3.65 -4.32 3.57
CA LEU A 21 -3.21 -3.57 2.41
C LEU A 21 -4.24 -3.72 1.30
N CYS A 22 -4.83 -2.60 0.89
CA CYS A 22 -5.81 -2.52 -0.18
C CYS A 22 -5.16 -1.85 -1.39
N LEU A 23 -5.22 -2.48 -2.56
CA LEU A 23 -4.79 -1.92 -3.84
C LEU A 23 -6.01 -1.73 -4.73
N THR A 24 -6.30 -0.51 -5.15
CA THR A 24 -7.41 -0.20 -6.04
C THR A 24 -6.90 0.42 -7.33
N ASP A 25 -7.26 -0.15 -8.47
CA ASP A 25 -7.05 0.49 -9.76
C ASP A 25 -8.17 1.49 -10.05
N ILE A 26 -7.79 2.75 -10.30
CA ILE A 26 -8.74 3.84 -10.49
C ILE A 26 -9.51 3.72 -11.81
N ALA A 27 -8.88 3.19 -12.86
CA ALA A 27 -9.48 3.13 -14.18
C ALA A 27 -10.50 1.98 -14.31
N SER A 28 -10.18 0.81 -13.77
CA SER A 28 -11.02 -0.40 -13.84
C SER A 28 -11.94 -0.58 -12.63
N GLY A 29 -11.61 0.04 -11.49
CA GLY A 29 -12.27 -0.21 -10.21
C GLY A 29 -11.90 -1.56 -9.58
N TRP A 30 -10.89 -2.26 -10.10
CA TRP A 30 -10.43 -3.53 -9.56
C TRP A 30 -9.73 -3.32 -8.22
N THR A 31 -10.09 -4.12 -7.22
CA THR A 31 -9.49 -4.07 -5.88
C THR A 31 -8.96 -5.43 -5.46
N GLU A 32 -7.72 -5.43 -4.96
CA GLU A 32 -7.10 -6.59 -4.30
C GLU A 32 -6.70 -6.23 -2.88
N CYS A 33 -6.87 -7.17 -1.95
CA CYS A 33 -6.58 -6.95 -0.53
C CYS A 33 -5.74 -8.10 0.03
N ALA A 34 -4.72 -7.79 0.83
CA ALA A 34 -3.97 -8.79 1.59
C ALA A 34 -3.71 -8.35 3.03
N PRO A 35 -3.66 -9.31 3.98
CA PRO A 35 -3.28 -9.01 5.35
C PRO A 35 -1.77 -8.81 5.49
N LEU A 36 -1.39 -7.80 6.25
CA LEU A 36 -0.06 -7.60 6.82
C LEU A 36 -0.14 -7.95 8.31
N LEU A 37 0.37 -9.12 8.69
CA LEU A 37 0.30 -9.61 10.08
C LEU A 37 1.06 -8.72 11.06
N VAL A 38 2.16 -8.14 10.59
CA VAL A 38 2.98 -7.16 11.31
C VAL A 38 3.44 -6.08 10.34
N ARG A 39 3.68 -4.88 10.85
CA ARG A 39 4.17 -3.77 10.04
C ARG A 39 5.69 -3.84 9.88
N GLU A 40 6.14 -4.68 8.96
CA GLU A 40 7.56 -4.92 8.67
C GLU A 40 7.86 -4.73 7.17
N GLN A 41 9.01 -4.15 6.81
CA GLN A 41 9.36 -3.82 5.42
C GLN A 41 9.37 -5.05 4.53
N LYS A 42 10.02 -6.13 4.98
CA LYS A 42 10.16 -7.36 4.20
C LYS A 42 8.80 -7.99 3.92
N LEU A 43 7.94 -8.06 4.93
CA LEU A 43 6.60 -8.60 4.78
C LEU A 43 5.77 -7.76 3.80
N LEU A 44 5.90 -6.43 3.85
CA LEU A 44 5.21 -5.54 2.92
C LEU A 44 5.62 -5.81 1.46
N SER A 45 6.92 -5.92 1.16
CA SER A 45 7.40 -6.20 -0.19
C SER A 45 6.98 -7.59 -0.69
N GLU A 46 6.99 -8.60 0.20
CA GLU A 46 6.52 -9.96 -0.13
C GLU A 46 5.02 -9.96 -0.46
N VAL A 47 4.21 -9.34 0.39
CA VAL A 47 2.75 -9.23 0.17
C VAL A 47 2.44 -8.45 -1.09
N LEU A 48 3.15 -7.36 -1.38
CA LEU A 48 3.02 -6.61 -2.63
C LEU A 48 3.38 -7.45 -3.87
N THR A 49 4.43 -8.26 -3.76
CA THR A 49 4.86 -9.16 -4.84
C THR A 49 3.79 -10.20 -5.14
N GLU A 50 3.18 -10.78 -4.10
CA GLU A 50 2.11 -11.76 -4.27
C GLU A 50 0.82 -11.10 -4.80
N LEU A 51 0.38 -9.97 -4.23
CA LEU A 51 -0.80 -9.23 -4.69
C LEU A 51 -0.70 -8.87 -6.18
N ARG A 52 0.48 -8.45 -6.63
CA ARG A 52 0.71 -8.08 -8.04
C ARG A 52 0.42 -9.23 -9.01
N ARG A 53 0.55 -10.50 -8.58
CA ARG A 53 0.24 -11.67 -9.43
C ARG A 53 -1.25 -11.85 -9.68
N PHE A 54 -2.09 -11.29 -8.83
CA PHE A 54 -3.55 -11.37 -8.96
C PHE A 54 -4.14 -10.21 -9.76
N LEU A 55 -3.37 -9.14 -9.99
CA LEU A 55 -3.82 -8.02 -10.82
C LEU A 55 -4.05 -8.49 -12.27
N PRO A 56 -5.22 -8.22 -12.86
CA PRO A 56 -5.52 -8.59 -14.25
C PRO A 56 -4.85 -7.68 -15.28
N PHE A 57 -3.94 -6.81 -14.85
CA PHE A 57 -3.22 -5.84 -15.67
C PHE A 57 -1.80 -5.64 -15.17
N GLN A 58 -0.95 -5.10 -16.04
CA GLN A 58 0.39 -4.68 -15.64
C GLN A 58 0.30 -3.44 -14.75
N LEU A 59 0.86 -3.56 -13.55
CA LEU A 59 1.03 -2.43 -12.64
C LEU A 59 2.13 -1.50 -13.19
N LEU A 60 1.74 -0.30 -13.65
CA LEU A 60 2.64 0.72 -14.19
C LEU A 60 2.89 1.88 -13.23
N GLY A 61 1.91 2.18 -12.38
CA GLY A 61 1.99 3.25 -11.40
C GLY A 61 1.39 2.85 -10.06
N PHE A 62 1.98 3.34 -8.98
CA PHE A 62 1.62 3.05 -7.61
C PHE A 62 1.56 4.36 -6.81
N ASP A 63 0.37 4.70 -6.34
CA ASP A 63 0.12 5.88 -5.53
C ASP A 63 -0.15 5.49 -4.08
N THR A 64 0.54 6.12 -3.14
CA THR A 64 0.26 5.97 -1.71
C THR A 64 -0.22 7.26 -1.09
N ASP A 65 -1.03 7.11 -0.05
CA ASP A 65 -1.36 8.22 0.83
C ASP A 65 -0.15 8.68 1.68
N ASN A 66 -0.41 9.58 2.62
CA ASN A 66 0.61 10.14 3.48
C ASN A 66 0.84 9.32 4.76
N ASP A 67 0.76 7.99 4.69
CA ASP A 67 1.07 7.09 5.79
C ASP A 67 2.53 7.24 6.27
N SER A 68 2.94 6.44 7.25
CA SER A 68 4.25 6.53 7.89
C SER A 68 5.38 6.56 6.87
N VAL A 69 6.44 7.31 7.21
CA VAL A 69 7.66 7.44 6.41
C VAL A 69 8.23 6.06 6.05
N PHE A 70 8.16 5.12 6.99
CA PHE A 70 8.62 3.75 6.83
C PHE A 70 7.93 2.99 5.68
N LEU A 71 6.62 3.15 5.53
CA LEU A 71 5.86 2.50 4.47
C LEU A 71 6.25 3.08 3.10
N ASN A 72 6.32 4.41 3.05
CA ASN A 72 6.62 5.12 1.82
C ASN A 72 8.02 4.81 1.28
N GLU A 73 9.04 4.69 2.14
CA GLU A 73 10.40 4.31 1.72
C GLU A 73 10.44 2.90 1.15
N THR A 74 9.81 1.93 1.84
CA THR A 74 9.78 0.53 1.41
C THR A 74 9.07 0.36 0.06
N ILE A 75 7.92 1.02 -0.11
CA ILE A 75 7.14 0.96 -1.36
C ILE A 75 7.87 1.68 -2.49
N ARG A 76 8.49 2.84 -2.22
CA ARG A 76 9.30 3.56 -3.20
C ARG A 76 10.42 2.68 -3.74
N ASP A 77 11.17 2.03 -2.87
CA ASP A 77 12.32 1.21 -3.26
C ASP A 77 11.85 -0.03 -4.05
N TYR A 78 10.76 -0.68 -3.60
CA TYR A 78 10.11 -1.75 -4.36
C TYR A 78 9.67 -1.30 -5.77
N CYS A 79 9.06 -0.12 -5.88
CA CYS A 79 8.61 0.42 -7.16
C CYS A 79 9.79 0.76 -8.08
N LEU A 80 10.86 1.35 -7.52
CA LEU A 80 12.08 1.66 -8.26
C LEU A 80 12.70 0.40 -8.86
N ASP A 81 12.86 -0.65 -8.07
CA ASP A 81 13.41 -1.94 -8.51
C ASP A 81 12.52 -2.64 -9.56
N ALA A 82 11.20 -2.44 -9.46
CA ALA A 82 10.22 -3.03 -10.37
C ALA A 82 9.94 -2.19 -11.64
N GLY A 83 10.53 -1.00 -11.76
CA GLY A 83 10.25 -0.06 -12.87
C GLY A 83 8.82 0.48 -12.86
N ILE A 84 8.23 0.64 -11.68
CA ILE A 84 6.87 1.15 -11.47
C ILE A 84 6.97 2.63 -11.07
N GLU A 85 6.16 3.49 -11.68
CA GLU A 85 6.09 4.90 -11.30
C GLU A 85 5.48 5.02 -9.90
N PHE A 86 6.19 5.68 -8.98
CA PHE A 86 5.73 5.90 -7.62
C PHE A 86 5.32 7.36 -7.41
N THR A 87 4.09 7.57 -6.98
CA THR A 87 3.57 8.87 -6.55
C THR A 87 3.06 8.81 -5.12
N ARG A 88 3.02 9.98 -4.49
CA ARG A 88 2.54 10.13 -3.11
C ARG A 88 1.76 11.43 -2.96
N CYS A 89 0.64 11.37 -2.25
CA CYS A 89 -0.12 12.56 -1.89
C CYS A 89 0.64 13.50 -0.93
N ARG A 90 0.41 14.83 -1.06
CA ARG A 90 1.07 15.83 -0.22
C ARG A 90 0.64 15.72 1.25
N PRO A 91 1.54 15.93 2.22
CA PRO A 91 1.17 16.04 3.63
C PRO A 91 0.07 17.09 3.84
N TYR A 92 -0.95 16.74 4.63
CA TYR A 92 -2.03 17.65 5.07
C TYR A 92 -3.01 18.14 3.98
N ARG A 93 -3.09 17.47 2.83
CA ARG A 93 -4.20 17.63 1.88
C ARG A 93 -4.89 16.29 1.63
N LYS A 94 -5.78 15.92 2.54
CA LYS A 94 -6.81 14.92 2.24
C LYS A 94 -7.86 15.61 1.38
N ASN A 95 -8.13 15.10 0.19
CA ASN A 95 -9.24 15.56 -0.65
C ASN A 95 -10.53 14.78 -0.33
N ASP A 96 -10.60 14.20 0.87
CA ASP A 96 -11.75 13.48 1.39
C ASP A 96 -12.80 14.48 1.90
N GLN A 97 -13.20 15.46 1.08
CA GLN A 97 -14.46 16.22 1.22
C GLN A 97 -14.79 17.07 0.01
#